data_AF-A0A1N7AMA7-F1
#
_entry.id   AF-A0A1N7AMA7-F1
#
_cell.length_a   1.000
_cell.length_b   1.000
_cell.length_c   1.000
_cell.angle_alpha   90.00
_cell.angle_beta   90.00
_cell.angle_gamma   90.00
#
_symmetry.space_group_name_H-M   'P 1'
#
loop_
_entity.id
_entity.type
_entity.pdbx_description
1 polymer ?
#
loop_
_entity_poly.entity_id
_entity_poly.type
_entity_poly.pdbx_seq_one_letter_code
_entity_poly.pdbx_strand_id
1 'polypeptide(L)'
;MYVLANKSSIFRKSDGAYIPVDDGNCDYIEFLKWVSEGNSPETPEYTATESRNAIEHLRLRAYSDPLTGSDRHFNEAIRMQAMGESGWEAVRQRGIARFEEIQQQYPWPA
;
A
#
# COMPACT_ATOMS: atom_id res chain seq x y z
N MET A 1 -9.88 15.69 -20.60
CA MET A 1 -9.82 14.32 -20.04
C MET A 1 -9.39 14.42 -18.59
N TYR A 2 -9.98 13.61 -17.71
CA TYR A 2 -9.82 13.68 -16.26
C TYR A 2 -9.33 12.33 -15.71
N VAL A 3 -8.55 12.35 -14.63
CA VAL A 3 -8.06 11.18 -13.88
C VAL A 3 -8.50 11.31 -12.43
N LEU A 4 -8.97 10.23 -11.80
CA LEU A 4 -9.26 10.21 -10.36
C LEU A 4 -7.96 10.14 -9.55
N ALA A 5 -7.41 11.27 -9.12
CA ALA A 5 -6.13 11.29 -8.41
C ALA A 5 -6.21 10.66 -7.01
N ASN A 6 -7.24 10.99 -6.24
CA ASN A 6 -7.53 10.43 -4.92
C ASN A 6 -9.00 10.69 -4.55
N LYS A 7 -9.41 10.38 -3.31
CA LYS A 7 -10.80 10.58 -2.86
C LYS A 7 -11.25 12.04 -2.79
N SER A 8 -10.32 13.00 -2.80
CA SER A 8 -10.61 14.43 -2.59
C SER A 8 -10.15 15.34 -3.72
N SER A 9 -9.62 14.79 -4.82
CA SER A 9 -9.18 15.59 -5.96
C SER A 9 -9.21 14.83 -7.29
N ILE A 10 -9.47 15.58 -8.36
CA ILE A 10 -9.50 15.14 -9.76
C ILE A 10 -8.32 15.78 -10.48
N PHE A 11 -7.59 15.03 -11.28
CA PHE A 11 -6.50 15.57 -12.12
C PHE A 11 -7.01 15.85 -13.53
N ARG A 12 -6.86 17.07 -14.02
CA ARG A 12 -7.24 17.48 -15.38
C ARG A 12 -6.03 17.39 -16.31
N LYS A 13 -6.09 16.51 -17.31
CA LYS A 13 -4.95 16.22 -18.21
C LYS A 13 -4.62 17.36 -19.18
N SER A 14 -5.57 18.25 -19.46
CA SER A 14 -5.36 19.31 -20.47
C SER A 14 -4.37 20.38 -20.01
N ASP A 15 -4.33 20.68 -18.72
CA ASP A 15 -3.50 21.73 -18.12
C ASP A 15 -2.70 21.25 -16.90
N GLY A 16 -2.87 20.00 -16.47
CA GLY A 16 -2.16 19.42 -15.34
C GLY A 16 -2.65 19.90 -13.98
N ALA A 17 -3.85 20.48 -13.89
CA ALA A 17 -4.40 20.99 -12.65
C ALA A 17 -4.96 19.87 -11.75
N TYR A 18 -4.78 20.01 -10.43
CA TYR A 18 -5.50 19.23 -9.42
C TYR A 18 -6.72 20.02 -8.94
N ILE A 19 -7.90 19.47 -9.19
CA ILE A 19 -9.20 20.05 -8.90
C ILE A 19 -9.71 19.44 -7.59
N PRO A 20 -9.88 20.22 -6.51
CA PRO A 20 -10.53 19.75 -5.29
C PRO A 20 -11.97 19.30 -5.54
N VAL A 21 -12.40 18.25 -4.85
CA VAL A 21 -13.81 17.83 -4.80
C VAL A 21 -14.58 18.79 -3.90
N ASP A 22 -15.08 19.86 -4.49
CA ASP A 22 -15.81 20.93 -3.81
C ASP A 22 -16.94 21.43 -4.73
N ASP A 23 -18.18 21.37 -4.25
CA ASP A 23 -19.38 21.80 -5.00
C ASP A 23 -19.36 23.30 -5.34
N GLY A 24 -18.54 24.10 -4.64
CA GLY A 24 -18.28 25.50 -4.97
C GLY A 24 -17.21 25.73 -6.03
N ASN A 25 -16.47 24.69 -6.44
CA ASN A 25 -15.39 24.79 -7.41
C ASN A 25 -15.92 24.65 -8.84
N CYS A 26 -15.71 25.68 -9.67
CA CYS A 26 -16.16 25.69 -11.07
C CYS A 26 -15.58 24.53 -11.90
N ASP A 27 -14.30 24.19 -11.71
CA ASP A 27 -13.65 23.09 -12.43
C ASP A 27 -14.22 21.72 -12.00
N TYR A 28 -14.64 21.57 -10.73
CA TYR A 28 -15.31 20.36 -10.25
C TYR A 28 -16.71 20.21 -10.84
N ILE A 29 -17.47 21.30 -10.93
CA ILE A 29 -18.78 21.33 -11.58
C ILE A 29 -18.66 20.98 -13.07
N GLU A 30 -17.62 21.47 -13.75
CA GLU A 30 -17.32 21.11 -15.14
C GLU A 30 -17.03 19.61 -15.28
N PHE A 31 -16.22 19.05 -14.37
CA PHE A 31 -15.99 17.61 -14.31
C PHE A 31 -17.29 16.81 -14.13
N LEU A 32 -18.17 17.21 -13.20
CA LEU A 32 -19.47 16.54 -12.99
C LEU A 32 -20.35 16.59 -14.23
N LYS A 33 -20.38 17.73 -14.94
CA LYS A 33 -21.12 17.86 -16.19
C LYS A 33 -20.56 16.90 -17.25
N TRP A 34 -19.25 16.85 -17.41
CA TRP A 34 -18.60 15.92 -18.34
C TRP A 34 -18.93 14.46 -18.03
N VAL A 35 -18.97 14.06 -16.74
CA VAL A 35 -19.44 12.72 -16.33
C VAL A 35 -20.92 12.50 -16.66
N SER A 36 -21.77 13.51 -16.46
CA SER A 36 -23.21 13.41 -16.76
C SER A 36 -23.52 13.24 -18.25
N GLU A 37 -22.60 13.67 -19.13
CA GLU A 37 -22.65 13.46 -20.57
C GLU A 37 -22.28 12.02 -20.98
N GLY A 38 -22.02 11.13 -20.01
CA GLY A 38 -21.71 9.71 -20.23
C GLY A 38 -20.22 9.40 -20.31
N ASN A 39 -19.34 10.37 -20.03
CA ASN A 39 -17.91 10.13 -20.00
C ASN A 39 -17.47 9.51 -18.67
N SER A 40 -16.36 8.76 -18.67
CA SER A 40 -15.78 8.15 -17.47
C SER A 40 -14.34 8.60 -17.27
N PRO A 41 -13.95 9.09 -16.07
CA PRO A 41 -12.57 9.47 -15.81
C PRO A 41 -11.65 8.24 -15.84
N GLU A 42 -10.40 8.45 -16.24
CA GLU A 42 -9.38 7.43 -16.14
C GLU A 42 -9.05 7.16 -14.65
N THR A 43 -8.74 5.91 -14.34
CA THR A 43 -8.09 5.56 -13.08
C THR A 43 -6.60 5.91 -13.17
N PRO A 44 -5.96 6.33 -12.08
CA PRO A 44 -4.54 6.64 -12.10
C PRO A 44 -3.76 5.39 -12.48
N GLU A 45 -2.95 5.49 -13.52
CA GLU A 45 -1.96 4.46 -13.85
C GLU A 45 -0.86 4.52 -12.80
N TYR A 46 -0.99 3.72 -11.75
CA TYR A 46 0.13 3.51 -10.83
C TYR A 46 1.25 2.84 -11.60
N THR A 47 2.40 3.49 -11.69
CA THR A 47 3.57 2.88 -12.33
C THR A 47 4.00 1.64 -11.55
N ALA A 48 4.52 0.61 -12.24
CA ALA A 48 4.96 -0.63 -11.59
C ALA A 48 5.96 -0.37 -10.44
N THR A 49 6.79 0.67 -10.56
CA THR A 49 7.73 1.11 -9.52
C THR A 49 7.03 1.68 -8.28
N GLU A 50 6.01 2.53 -8.46
CA GLU A 50 5.20 3.04 -7.34
C GLU A 50 4.41 1.91 -6.66
N SER A 51 3.93 0.94 -7.45
CA SER A 51 3.25 -0.24 -6.90
C SER A 51 4.20 -1.14 -6.08
N ARG A 52 5.45 -1.32 -6.53
CA ARG A 52 6.46 -2.07 -5.80
C ARG A 52 6.84 -1.38 -4.49
N ASN A 53 7.14 -0.09 -4.52
CA ASN A 53 7.47 0.68 -3.32
C ASN A 53 6.30 0.67 -2.31
N ALA A 54 5.06 0.78 -2.79
CA ALA A 54 3.88 0.68 -1.92
C ALA A 54 3.78 -0.70 -1.25
N ILE A 55 4.01 -1.78 -1.99
CA ILE A 55 4.04 -3.15 -1.46
C ILE A 55 5.17 -3.33 -0.46
N GLU A 56 6.34 -2.75 -0.71
CA GLU A 56 7.47 -2.78 0.21
C GLU A 56 7.12 -2.10 1.55
N HIS A 57 6.53 -0.91 1.50
CA HIS A 57 6.07 -0.21 2.71
C HIS A 57 5.02 -1.01 3.50
N LEU A 58 4.08 -1.68 2.82
CA LEU A 58 3.09 -2.56 3.45
C LEU A 58 3.75 -3.75 4.15
N ARG A 59 4.73 -4.39 3.48
CA ARG A 59 5.50 -5.49 4.07
C ARG A 59 6.32 -5.05 5.27
N LEU A 60 7.06 -3.94 5.18
CA LEU A 60 7.85 -3.39 6.28
C LEU A 60 6.98 -3.09 7.51
N ARG A 61 5.81 -2.49 7.32
CA ARG A 61 4.85 -2.26 8.39
C ARG A 61 4.33 -3.57 8.99
N ALA A 62 4.05 -4.57 8.17
CA ALA A 62 3.56 -5.86 8.65
C ALA A 62 4.63 -6.67 9.40
N TYR A 63 5.89 -6.64 8.95
CA TYR A 63 7.01 -7.30 9.62
C TYR A 63 7.28 -6.71 11.01
N SER A 64 7.22 -5.38 11.11
CA SER A 64 7.52 -4.62 12.33
C SER A 64 6.35 -4.54 13.33
N ASP A 65 5.18 -5.12 13.03
CA ASP A 65 4.04 -5.10 13.95
C ASP A 65 4.39 -5.85 15.26
N PRO A 66 4.26 -5.18 16.44
CA PRO A 66 4.77 -5.74 17.69
C PRO A 66 4.00 -6.97 18.19
N LEU A 67 2.76 -7.17 17.75
CA LEU A 67 1.89 -8.25 18.21
C LEU A 67 1.83 -9.40 17.22
N THR A 68 1.82 -9.09 15.92
CA THR A 68 1.50 -10.03 14.84
C THR A 68 2.58 -10.13 13.76
N GLY A 69 3.60 -9.28 13.83
CA GLY A 69 4.69 -9.25 12.85
C GLY A 69 5.64 -10.44 12.97
N SER A 70 6.49 -10.61 11.95
CA SER A 70 7.52 -11.64 11.91
C SER A 70 8.73 -11.30 12.78
N ASP A 71 9.07 -10.00 12.91
CA ASP A 71 10.32 -9.57 13.51
C ASP A 71 10.40 -9.92 15.00
N ARG A 72 9.26 -9.92 15.70
CA ARG A 72 9.19 -10.36 17.12
C ARG A 72 9.69 -11.79 17.30
N HIS A 73 9.38 -12.70 16.37
CA HIS A 73 9.80 -14.10 16.45
C HIS A 73 11.30 -14.25 16.14
N PHE A 74 11.82 -13.49 15.18
CA PHE A 74 13.25 -13.48 14.91
C PHE A 74 14.05 -12.92 16.09
N ASN A 75 13.59 -11.82 16.69
CA ASN A 75 14.22 -11.23 17.87
C ASN A 75 14.17 -12.18 19.07
N GLU A 76 13.03 -12.86 19.30
CA GLU A 76 12.88 -13.87 20.34
C GLU A 76 13.85 -15.04 20.11
N ALA A 77 13.93 -15.57 18.89
CA ALA A 77 14.84 -16.66 18.56
C ALA A 77 16.32 -16.25 18.73
N ILE A 78 16.71 -15.03 18.33
CA ILE A 78 18.07 -14.49 18.51
C ILE A 78 18.39 -14.39 20.00
N ARG A 79 17.46 -13.86 20.82
CA ARG A 79 17.62 -13.79 22.27
C ARG A 79 17.85 -15.19 22.86
N MET A 80 16.99 -16.15 22.50
CA MET A 80 17.09 -17.52 23.01
C MET A 80 18.43 -18.16 22.64
N GLN A 81 18.86 -17.99 21.39
CA GLN A 81 20.16 -18.48 20.92
C GLN A 81 21.32 -17.85 21.72
N ALA A 82 21.29 -16.54 21.95
CA ALA A 82 22.31 -15.83 22.72
C ALA A 82 22.36 -16.25 24.20
N MET A 83 21.21 -16.63 24.76
CA MET A 83 21.08 -17.09 26.15
C MET A 83 21.33 -18.60 26.32
N GLY A 84 21.58 -19.34 25.24
CA GLY A 84 21.70 -20.80 25.27
C GLY A 84 20.39 -21.51 25.63
N GLU A 85 19.25 -20.86 25.41
CA GLU A 85 17.93 -21.45 25.60
C GLU A 85 17.62 -22.43 24.45
N SER A 86 16.99 -23.56 24.76
CA SER A 86 16.58 -24.54 23.74
C SER A 86 15.27 -24.15 23.05
N GLY A 87 15.01 -24.68 21.85
CA GLY A 87 13.75 -24.46 21.14
C GLY A 87 13.67 -23.17 20.31
N TRP A 88 14.77 -22.44 20.19
CA TRP A 88 14.86 -21.23 19.36
C TRP A 88 14.59 -21.51 17.88
N GLU A 89 14.87 -22.73 17.40
CA GLU A 89 14.58 -23.16 16.02
C GLU A 89 13.08 -23.13 15.74
N ALA A 90 12.26 -23.61 16.68
CA ALA A 90 10.81 -23.61 16.52
C ALA A 90 10.25 -22.18 16.51
N VAL A 91 10.82 -21.28 17.34
CA VAL A 91 10.48 -19.85 17.31
C VAL A 91 10.86 -19.21 15.98
N ARG A 92 12.06 -19.51 15.46
CA ARG A 92 12.50 -19.06 14.14
C ARG A 92 11.58 -19.56 13.03
N GLN A 93 11.15 -20.83 13.08
CA GLN A 93 10.21 -21.38 12.10
C GLN A 93 8.86 -20.65 12.11
N ARG A 94 8.35 -20.25 13.28
CA ARG A 94 7.16 -19.38 13.36
C ARG A 94 7.40 -18.02 12.69
N GLY A 95 8.58 -17.44 12.87
CA GLY A 95 8.98 -16.20 12.19
C GLY A 95 9.02 -16.35 10.67
N ILE A 96 9.60 -17.44 10.16
CA ILE A 96 9.66 -17.76 8.73
C ILE A 96 8.24 -17.93 8.16
N ALA A 97 7.40 -18.75 8.80
CA ALA A 97 6.03 -18.96 8.34
C ALA A 97 5.26 -17.63 8.25
N ARG A 98 5.37 -16.77 9.29
CA ARG A 98 4.72 -15.46 9.27
C ARG A 98 5.28 -14.53 8.20
N PHE A 99 6.58 -14.56 7.97
CA PHE A 99 7.22 -13.78 6.90
C PHE A 99 6.69 -14.20 5.53
N GLU A 100 6.59 -15.50 5.24
CA GLU A 100 6.05 -16.04 3.99
C GLU A 100 4.57 -15.68 3.81
N GLU A 101 3.75 -15.77 4.86
CA GLU A 101 2.36 -15.32 4.83
C GLU A 101 2.22 -13.85 4.44
N ILE A 102 3.05 -12.96 5.03
CA ILE A 102 3.04 -11.53 4.71
C ILE A 102 3.45 -11.30 3.24
N GLN A 103 4.40 -12.07 2.73
CA GLN A 103 4.78 -11.99 1.32
C GLN A 103 3.65 -12.41 0.37
N GLN A 104 2.89 -13.44 0.74
CA GLN A 104 1.71 -13.89 -0.01
C GLN A 104 0.56 -12.87 0.07
N GLN A 105 0.39 -12.22 1.22
CA GLN A 105 -0.61 -11.16 1.42
C GLN A 105 -0.33 -9.92 0.56
N TYR A 106 0.95 -9.59 0.38
CA TYR A 106 1.40 -8.44 -0.41
C TYR A 106 2.34 -8.92 -1.53
N PRO A 107 1.83 -9.57 -2.59
CA PRO A 107 2.68 -10.10 -3.66
C PRO A 107 3.31 -8.95 -4.44
N TRP A 108 4.50 -9.18 -5.00
CA TRP A 108 5.13 -8.20 -5.89
C TRP A 108 4.29 -8.00 -7.16
N PRO A 109 4.28 -6.79 -7.74
CA PRO A 109 3.63 -6.56 -9.02
C PRO A 109 4.38 -7.35 -10.11
N ALA A 110 3.64 -7.81 -11.12
CA ALA A 110 4.15 -8.61 -12.23
C ALA A 110 5.07 -7.82 -13.17
#